data_AF-A0A951DBH3-F1
#
_entry.id   AF-A0A951DBH3-F1
#
_cell.length_a   1.000
_cell.length_b   1.000
_cell.length_c   1.000
_cell.angle_alpha   90.00
_cell.angle_beta   90.00
_cell.angle_gamma   90.00
#
_symmetry.space_group_name_H-M   'P 1'
#
loop_
_entity.id
_entity.type
_entity.pdbx_description
1 polymer ?
#
loop_
_entity_poly.entity_id
_entity_poly.type
_entity_poly.pdbx_seq_one_letter_code
_entity_poly.pdbx_strand_id
1 'polypeptide(L)'
;MPALRPLSPKTLATPLARYSAAIEVAAGARLVFVSGQLGIDAKGETPESAEAQAELCFAAIAALLAEARMELSDIVRLNAFVTKEAYLADYMRVRDRHVGNPPPASTLMIVSGFSRPQFKVEVECVAAKVDGA
;
A
#
# COMPACT_ATOMS: atom_id res chain seq x y z
N MET A 1 -7.55 -19.20 12.60
CA MET A 1 -7.80 -18.91 11.17
C MET A 1 -6.70 -18.00 10.68
N PRO A 2 -6.23 -18.07 9.42
CA PRO A 2 -5.34 -17.05 8.90
C PRO A 2 -6.00 -15.68 9.10
N ALA A 3 -5.24 -14.68 9.53
CA ALA A 3 -5.78 -13.35 9.84
C ALA A 3 -6.48 -12.72 8.62
N LEU A 4 -6.08 -13.11 7.40
CA LEU A 4 -6.55 -12.58 6.12
C LEU A 4 -7.03 -13.70 5.19
N ARG A 5 -8.22 -13.53 4.59
CA ARG A 5 -8.77 -14.45 3.57
C ARG A 5 -9.10 -13.69 2.29
N PRO A 6 -8.44 -13.98 1.15
CA PRO A 6 -8.78 -13.37 -0.13
C PRO A 6 -10.11 -13.94 -0.65
N LEU A 7 -10.98 -13.07 -1.15
CA LEU A 7 -12.23 -13.46 -1.79
C LEU A 7 -12.08 -13.37 -3.31
N SER A 8 -12.27 -14.50 -4.00
CA SER A 8 -12.10 -14.61 -5.44
C SER A 8 -13.22 -15.46 -6.06
N PRO A 9 -14.44 -14.91 -6.20
CA PRO A 9 -15.54 -15.62 -6.84
C PRO A 9 -15.26 -15.83 -8.33
N LYS A 10 -15.61 -17.01 -8.85
CA LYS A 10 -15.39 -17.38 -10.27
C LYS A 10 -16.20 -16.54 -11.27
N THR A 11 -17.15 -15.74 -10.78
CA THR A 11 -17.99 -14.85 -11.59
C THR A 11 -17.30 -13.54 -11.97
N LEU A 12 -16.14 -13.24 -11.38
CA LEU A 12 -15.38 -12.02 -11.68
C LEU A 12 -14.18 -12.31 -12.59
N ALA A 13 -13.74 -11.27 -13.30
CA ALA A 13 -12.48 -11.31 -14.04
C ALA A 13 -11.30 -11.48 -13.09
N THR A 14 -10.23 -12.12 -13.57
CA THR A 14 -8.96 -12.19 -12.84
C THR A 14 -8.38 -10.78 -12.65
N PRO A 15 -7.84 -10.45 -11.47
CA PRO A 15 -7.14 -9.19 -11.22
C PRO A 15 -6.08 -8.89 -12.28
N LEU A 16 -6.05 -7.65 -12.78
CA LEU A 16 -5.13 -7.19 -13.83
C LEU A 16 -3.68 -7.01 -13.34
N ALA A 17 -3.46 -7.08 -12.02
CA ALA A 17 -2.17 -6.92 -11.36
C ALA A 17 -2.15 -7.71 -10.04
N ARG A 18 -1.04 -7.67 -9.30
CA ARG A 18 -0.87 -8.37 -8.03
C ARG A 18 -1.62 -7.70 -6.87
N TYR A 19 -2.94 -7.89 -6.81
CA TYR A 19 -3.81 -7.48 -5.70
C TYR A 19 -4.96 -8.48 -5.50
N SER A 20 -5.60 -8.46 -4.33
CA SER A 20 -6.81 -9.24 -4.08
C SER A 20 -8.05 -8.41 -4.40
N ALA A 21 -9.04 -8.98 -5.11
CA ALA A 21 -10.30 -8.29 -5.41
C ALA A 21 -11.05 -7.87 -4.14
N ALA A 22 -10.96 -8.70 -3.09
CA ALA A 22 -11.31 -8.33 -1.72
C ALA A 22 -10.47 -9.15 -0.73
N ILE A 23 -10.27 -8.58 0.47
CA ILE A 23 -9.66 -9.24 1.63
C ILE A 23 -10.69 -9.22 2.76
N GLU A 24 -11.03 -10.39 3.29
CA GLU A 24 -11.73 -10.51 4.56
C GLU A 24 -10.69 -10.55 5.70
N VAL A 25 -10.95 -9.77 6.74
CA VAL A 25 -10.15 -9.72 7.97
C VAL A 25 -10.91 -10.45 9.08
N ALA A 26 -10.21 -11.28 9.85
CA ALA A 26 -10.82 -11.99 10.97
C ALA A 26 -11.40 -11.05 12.03
N ALA A 27 -12.49 -11.46 12.66
CA ALA A 27 -13.06 -10.73 13.79
C ALA A 27 -12.05 -10.60 14.93
N GLY A 28 -12.05 -9.45 15.62
CA GLY A 28 -11.12 -9.15 16.71
C GLY A 28 -9.74 -8.69 16.28
N ALA A 29 -9.48 -8.50 14.98
CA ALA A 29 -8.24 -7.88 14.52
C ALA A 29 -8.15 -6.40 14.93
N ARG A 30 -6.98 -6.00 15.41
CA ARG A 30 -6.62 -4.59 15.58
C ARG A 30 -6.33 -3.98 14.22
N LEU A 31 -6.83 -2.78 13.99
CA LEU A 31 -6.62 -2.03 12.76
C LEU A 31 -5.68 -0.85 12.99
N VAL A 32 -4.81 -0.59 12.01
CA VAL A 32 -4.02 0.64 11.93
C VAL A 32 -4.37 1.33 10.62
N PHE A 33 -4.79 2.58 10.72
CA PHE A 33 -5.08 3.45 9.59
C PHE A 33 -3.89 4.39 9.41
N VAL A 34 -3.16 4.22 8.31
CA VAL A 34 -1.98 5.00 7.98
C VAL A 34 -2.38 6.06 6.96
N SER A 35 -2.27 7.34 7.33
CA SER A 35 -2.46 8.47 6.40
C SER A 35 -1.55 8.35 5.18
N GLY A 36 -1.88 9.05 4.10
CA GLY A 36 -1.05 9.13 2.91
C GLY A 36 0.41 9.50 3.21
N GLN A 37 1.32 8.62 2.83
CA GLN A 37 2.75 8.84 2.87
C GLN A 37 3.22 9.32 1.50
N LEU A 38 3.96 10.42 1.50
CA LEU A 38 4.60 10.99 0.31
C LEU A 38 6.04 10.50 0.21
N GLY A 39 6.61 10.57 -1.00
CA GLY A 39 7.99 10.19 -1.26
C GLY A 39 9.02 11.20 -0.74
N ILE A 40 9.06 11.44 0.56
CA ILE A 40 9.94 12.39 1.24
C ILE A 40 10.73 11.68 2.33
N ASP A 41 12.03 11.96 2.44
CA ASP A 41 12.88 11.39 3.47
C ASP A 41 12.85 12.22 4.78
N ALA A 42 13.54 11.72 5.82
CA ALA A 42 13.60 12.39 7.12
C ALA A 42 14.32 13.76 7.09
N LYS A 43 15.05 14.08 6.02
CA LYS A 43 15.68 15.39 5.82
C LYS A 43 14.78 16.35 5.04
N GLY A 44 13.63 15.87 4.56
CA GLY A 44 12.70 16.65 3.74
C GLY A 44 12.99 16.59 2.25
N GLU A 45 13.90 15.70 1.82
CA GLU A 45 14.31 15.57 0.42
C GLU A 45 13.42 14.58 -0.33
N THR A 46 13.17 14.87 -1.61
CA THR A 46 12.30 14.08 -2.49
C THR A 46 13.07 13.66 -3.72
N PRO A 47 13.28 12.36 -3.96
CA PRO A 47 14.00 11.89 -5.14
C PRO A 47 13.18 12.12 -6.42
N GLU A 48 13.88 12.16 -7.55
CA GLU A 48 13.24 12.41 -8.84
C GLU A 48 12.44 11.22 -9.39
N SER A 49 12.86 9.97 -9.19
CA SER A 49 12.11 8.85 -9.79
C SER A 49 10.84 8.51 -8.98
N ALA A 50 9.76 8.17 -9.68
CA ALA A 50 8.54 7.68 -9.04
C ALA A 50 8.79 6.38 -8.26
N GLU A 51 9.68 5.52 -8.77
CA GLU A 51 10.13 4.31 -8.07
C GLU A 51 10.78 4.67 -6.71
N ALA A 52 11.73 5.59 -6.67
CA ALA A 52 12.38 5.97 -5.41
C ALA A 52 11.43 6.68 -4.45
N GLN A 53 10.49 7.49 -4.95
CA GLN A 53 9.44 8.08 -4.12
C GLN A 53 8.52 7.01 -3.52
N ALA A 54 8.10 6.02 -4.31
CA ALA A 54 7.30 4.91 -3.82
C ALA A 54 8.05 4.08 -2.77
N GLU A 55 9.37 3.85 -2.93
CA GLU A 55 10.19 3.19 -1.91
C GLU A 55 10.18 3.95 -0.58
N LEU A 56 10.28 5.29 -0.62
CA LEU A 56 10.15 6.12 0.58
C LEU A 56 8.75 6.01 1.21
N CYS A 57 7.69 5.95 0.41
CA CYS A 57 6.33 5.74 0.91
C CYS A 57 6.22 4.41 1.69
N PHE A 58 6.71 3.31 1.11
CA PHE A 58 6.68 2.00 1.77
C PHE A 58 7.61 1.92 2.99
N ALA A 59 8.76 2.58 2.98
CA ALA A 59 9.63 2.68 4.14
C ALA A 59 8.96 3.44 5.30
N ALA A 60 8.27 4.55 5.01
CA ALA A 60 7.50 5.29 6.01
C ALA A 60 6.35 4.45 6.58
N ILE A 61 5.59 3.76 5.73
CA ILE A 61 4.54 2.83 6.16
C ILE A 61 5.12 1.74 7.06
N ALA A 62 6.24 1.12 6.67
CA ALA A 62 6.87 0.08 7.47
C ALA A 62 7.26 0.58 8.87
N ALA A 63 7.83 1.78 8.97
CA ALA A 63 8.18 2.40 10.24
C ALA A 63 6.94 2.66 11.12
N LEU A 64 5.85 3.17 10.54
CA LEU A 64 4.60 3.44 11.27
C LEU A 64 3.93 2.15 11.77
N LEU A 65 3.94 1.09 10.95
CA LEU A 65 3.41 -0.21 11.35
C LEU A 65 4.26 -0.86 12.44
N ALA A 66 5.59 -0.67 12.42
CA ALA A 66 6.49 -1.21 13.44
C ALA A 66 6.16 -0.68 14.85
N GLU A 67 5.79 0.60 14.98
CA GLU A 67 5.30 1.19 16.25
C GLU A 67 4.07 0.45 16.79
N ALA A 68 3.25 -0.12 15.90
CA ALA A 68 2.08 -0.92 16.23
C ALA A 68 2.36 -2.43 16.34
N ARG A 69 3.64 -2.86 16.24
CA ARG A 69 4.08 -4.26 16.16
C ARG A 69 3.49 -5.02 14.95
N MET A 70 3.27 -4.29 13.87
CA MET A 70 2.82 -4.79 12.58
C MET A 70 3.94 -4.65 11.54
N GLU A 71 3.79 -5.38 10.44
CA GLU A 71 4.72 -5.41 9.31
C GLU A 71 3.96 -5.16 8.00
N LEU A 72 4.66 -4.93 6.89
CA LEU A 72 4.03 -4.66 5.59
C LEU A 72 3.12 -5.81 5.10
N SER A 73 3.35 -7.03 5.58
CA SER A 73 2.52 -8.21 5.32
C SER A 73 1.15 -8.15 6.03
N ASP A 74 0.99 -7.30 7.04
CA ASP A 74 -0.27 -7.05 7.75
C ASP A 74 -1.18 -6.04 6.99
N ILE A 75 -0.70 -5.44 5.88
CA ILE A 75 -1.51 -4.51 5.07
C ILE A 75 -2.67 -5.25 4.40
N VAL A 76 -3.89 -4.74 4.58
CA VAL A 76 -5.12 -5.32 4.02
C VAL A 76 -5.72 -4.48 2.91
N ARG A 77 -5.41 -3.17 2.89
CA ARG A 77 -5.88 -2.20 1.90
C ARG A 77 -4.76 -1.24 1.55
N LEU A 78 -4.54 -1.02 0.25
CA LEU A 78 -3.74 0.06 -0.30
C LEU A 78 -4.60 0.99 -1.15
N ASN A 79 -4.45 2.29 -0.91
CA ASN A 79 -4.86 3.35 -1.83
C ASN A 79 -3.59 4.05 -2.30
N ALA A 80 -3.36 4.07 -3.60
CA ALA A 80 -2.20 4.74 -4.17
C ALA A 80 -2.61 5.73 -5.26
N PHE A 81 -1.84 6.79 -5.34
CA PHE A 81 -2.10 7.91 -6.21
C PHE A 81 -0.80 8.24 -6.94
N VAL A 82 -0.88 8.49 -8.24
CA VAL A 82 0.24 8.98 -9.06
C VAL A 82 -0.19 10.17 -9.90
N THR A 83 0.73 11.06 -10.25
CA THR A 83 0.36 12.27 -11.03
C THR A 83 0.31 12.04 -12.54
N LYS A 84 0.86 10.92 -13.05
CA LYS A 84 0.92 10.60 -14.48
C LYS A 84 0.86 9.08 -14.70
N GLU A 85 0.31 8.68 -15.84
CA GLU A 85 0.26 7.28 -16.29
C GLU A 85 1.66 6.62 -16.31
N ALA A 86 2.68 7.38 -16.74
CA ALA A 86 4.07 6.92 -16.80
C ALA A 86 4.63 6.43 -15.44
N TYR A 87 4.01 6.81 -14.32
CA TYR A 87 4.45 6.43 -12.97
C TYR A 87 3.73 5.18 -12.43
N LEU A 88 2.70 4.68 -13.12
CA LEU A 88 1.94 3.50 -12.69
C LEU A 88 2.84 2.26 -12.59
N ALA A 89 3.65 2.01 -13.63
CA ALA A 89 4.51 0.83 -13.70
C ALA A 89 5.59 0.84 -12.60
N ASP A 90 6.18 2.01 -12.33
CA ASP A 90 7.17 2.19 -11.28
C ASP A 90 6.58 1.92 -9.90
N TYR A 91 5.42 2.52 -9.59
CA TYR A 91 4.71 2.26 -8.34
C TYR A 91 4.34 0.77 -8.19
N MET A 92 3.78 0.14 -9.23
CA MET A 92 3.37 -1.27 -9.17
C MET A 92 4.55 -2.19 -8.93
N ARG A 93 5.72 -1.92 -9.53
CA ARG A 93 6.95 -2.70 -9.31
C ARG A 93 7.38 -2.65 -7.84
N VAL A 94 7.35 -1.47 -7.23
CA VAL A 94 7.68 -1.27 -5.81
C VAL A 94 6.65 -1.96 -4.92
N ARG A 95 5.35 -1.73 -5.16
CA ARG A 95 4.27 -2.39 -4.42
C ARG A 95 4.44 -3.91 -4.42
N ASP A 96 4.71 -4.49 -5.59
CA ASP A 96 4.79 -5.95 -5.73
C ASP A 96 5.96 -6.58 -4.96
N ARG A 97 7.03 -5.82 -4.69
CA ARG A 97 8.14 -6.21 -3.81
C ARG A 97 7.76 -6.21 -2.33
N HIS A 98 6.87 -5.30 -1.93
CA HIS A 98 6.59 -5.00 -0.51
C HIS A 98 5.32 -5.67 0.02
N VAL A 99 4.32 -5.91 -0.82
CA VAL A 99 3.05 -6.48 -0.34
C VAL A 99 3.13 -7.97 -0.06
N GLY A 100 2.48 -8.38 1.02
CA GLY A 100 2.43 -9.77 1.50
C GLY A 100 1.75 -10.76 0.55
N ASN A 101 1.61 -12.00 1.01
CA ASN A 101 0.85 -13.05 0.35
C ASN A 101 -0.19 -13.63 1.33
N PRO A 102 -1.50 -13.51 1.07
CA PRO A 102 -2.13 -12.88 -0.11
C PRO A 102 -1.83 -11.37 -0.21
N PRO A 103 -1.82 -10.77 -1.42
CA PRO A 103 -1.66 -9.32 -1.56
C PRO A 103 -2.93 -8.59 -1.08
N PRO A 104 -2.83 -7.32 -0.63
CA PRO A 104 -3.97 -6.56 -0.13
C PRO A 104 -5.00 -6.25 -1.22
N ALA A 105 -6.17 -5.78 -0.79
CA ALA A 105 -7.04 -5.03 -1.69
C ALA A 105 -6.35 -3.72 -2.11
N SER A 106 -6.42 -3.34 -3.39
CA SER A 106 -5.65 -2.20 -3.90
C SER A 106 -6.47 -1.35 -4.87
N THR A 107 -6.29 -0.03 -4.78
CA THR A 107 -6.76 0.94 -5.78
C THR A 107 -5.59 1.84 -6.15
N LEU A 108 -5.43 2.10 -7.45
CA LEU A 108 -4.42 2.99 -7.99
C LEU A 108 -5.11 4.02 -8.89
N MET A 109 -4.86 5.31 -8.64
CA MET A 109 -5.49 6.42 -9.34
C MET A 109 -4.45 7.38 -9.92
N ILE A 110 -4.78 7.98 -11.07
CA ILE A 110 -4.06 9.14 -11.58
C ILE A 110 -4.76 10.40 -11.06
N VAL A 111 -4.02 11.27 -10.37
CA VAL A 111 -4.52 12.51 -9.77
C VAL A 111 -3.88 13.75 -10.40
N SER A 112 -4.51 14.91 -10.27
CA SER A 112 -4.01 16.16 -10.86
C SER A 112 -2.73 16.69 -10.21
N GLY A 113 -2.42 16.26 -8.98
CA GLY A 113 -1.26 16.72 -8.22
C GLY A 113 -1.39 16.47 -6.72
N PHE A 114 -0.34 16.84 -5.98
CA PHE A 114 -0.26 16.77 -4.52
C PHE A 114 0.06 18.15 -3.94
N SER A 115 0.37 18.20 -2.63
CA SER A 115 0.71 19.43 -1.90
C SER A 115 1.91 20.20 -2.45
N ARG A 116 2.82 19.52 -3.18
CA ARG A 116 3.98 20.12 -3.84
C ARG A 116 4.24 19.46 -5.21
N PRO A 117 4.74 20.22 -6.21
CA PRO A 117 4.86 19.73 -7.59
C PRO A 117 5.88 18.60 -7.79
N GLN A 118 6.86 18.46 -6.88
CA GLN A 118 7.85 17.38 -6.96
C GLN A 118 7.31 16.00 -6.60
N PHE A 119 6.17 15.92 -5.92
CA PHE A 119 5.58 14.64 -5.54
C PHE A 119 4.92 13.97 -6.75
N LYS A 120 5.24 12.69 -6.94
CA LYS A 120 4.82 11.85 -8.06
C LYS A 120 3.99 10.67 -7.58
N VAL A 121 4.15 10.26 -6.32
CA VAL A 121 3.47 9.12 -5.69
C VAL A 121 3.03 9.47 -4.26
N GLU A 122 1.84 9.04 -3.87
CA GLU A 122 1.36 9.00 -2.48
C GLU A 122 0.71 7.64 -2.20
N VAL A 123 0.94 7.08 -1.01
CA VAL A 123 0.40 5.77 -0.61
C VAL A 123 -0.22 5.84 0.78
N GLU A 124 -1.48 5.48 0.88
CA GLU A 124 -2.24 5.31 2.12
C GLU A 124 -2.54 3.82 2.32
N CYS A 125 -2.58 3.35 3.57
CA CYS A 125 -2.93 1.96 3.84
C CYS A 125 -3.75 1.74 5.10
N VAL A 126 -4.47 0.62 5.12
CA VAL A 126 -5.01 0.02 6.34
C VAL A 126 -4.30 -1.31 6.56
N ALA A 127 -3.82 -1.54 7.78
CA ALA A 127 -3.26 -2.81 8.22
C ALA A 127 -4.14 -3.44 9.30
N ALA A 128 -4.10 -4.77 9.39
CA ALA A 128 -4.87 -5.53 10.38
C ALA A 128 -4.07 -6.71 10.93
N LYS A 129 -4.14 -6.92 12.25
CA LYS A 129 -3.48 -8.04 12.92
C LYS A 129 -4.32 -8.57 14.07
N VAL A 130 -4.39 -9.88 14.22
CA VAL A 130 -4.97 -10.51 15.42
C VAL A 130 -3.85 -10.63 16.45
N ASP A 131 -3.97 -9.94 17.58
CA ASP A 131 -3.00 -10.03 18.66
C ASP A 131 -3.12 -11.43 19.31
N GLY A 132 -2.00 -12.16 19.45
CA GLY A 132 -1.96 -13.48 20.11
C GLY A 132 -2.19 -14.71 19.21
N ALA A 133 -2.06 -14.56 17.89
CA ALA A 133 -1.92 -15.69 16.96
C ALA A 133 -0.46 -16.15 16.82
#